data_AF-A0A838ISB7-F1
#
_entry.id   AF-A0A838ISB7-F1
#
_cell.length_a   1.000
_cell.length_b   1.000
_cell.length_c   1.000
_cell.angle_alpha   90.00
_cell.angle_beta   90.00
_cell.angle_gamma   90.00
#
_symmetry.space_group_name_H-M   'P 1'
#
loop_
_entity.id
_entity.type
_entity.pdbx_description
1 polymer ?
#
loop_
_entity_poly.entity_id
_entity_poly.type
_entity_poly.pdbx_seq_one_letter_code
_entity_poly.pdbx_strand_id
1 'polypeptide(L)'
;MPVYTYRARDRAGKVVTSTMDAASQRDVATALRAKGMFVAEIKEPKSGLSMDIKMPAWLDKPGFRDITIFSRQFATVINAGLPVVQSLAILQKQADKQGMKDALGKIRNDVET
;
A
#
# COMPACT_ATOMS: atom_id res chain seq x y z
N MET A 1 -6.46 8.96 24.27
CA MET A 1 -7.14 7.66 24.14
C MET A 1 -6.63 7.00 22.86
N PRO A 2 -6.49 5.67 22.81
CA PRO A 2 -6.09 4.98 21.60
C PRO A 2 -7.15 5.11 20.48
N VAL A 3 -6.70 5.37 19.24
CA VAL A 3 -7.56 5.41 18.05
C VAL A 3 -7.61 4.03 17.41
N TYR A 4 -8.76 3.36 17.43
CA TYR A 4 -8.98 2.08 16.78
C TYR A 4 -9.51 2.28 15.36
N THR A 5 -9.10 1.42 14.42
CA THR A 5 -9.73 1.37 13.08
C THR A 5 -10.72 0.22 13.07
N TYR A 6 -11.96 0.45 12.67
CA TYR A 6 -12.98 -0.58 12.59
C TYR A 6 -13.59 -0.67 11.19
N ARG A 7 -14.05 -1.88 10.85
CA ARG A 7 -14.87 -2.18 9.69
C ARG A 7 -16.18 -2.77 10.23
N ALA A 8 -17.28 -2.08 10.01
CA ALA A 8 -18.61 -2.51 10.47
C ALA A 8 -19.63 -2.43 9.34
N ARG A 9 -20.68 -3.25 9.42
CA ARG A 9 -21.78 -3.29 8.46
C ARG A 9 -23.02 -2.70 9.11
N ASP A 10 -23.67 -1.75 8.44
CA ASP A 10 -24.94 -1.20 8.91
C ASP A 10 -26.12 -2.18 8.65
N ARG A 11 -27.32 -1.83 9.12
CA ARG A 11 -28.53 -2.62 8.89
C ARG A 11 -28.94 -2.70 7.41
N ALA A 12 -28.45 -1.77 6.57
CA ALA A 12 -28.67 -1.76 5.13
C ALA A 12 -27.64 -2.63 4.37
N GLY A 13 -26.70 -3.27 5.07
CA GLY A 13 -25.67 -4.13 4.49
C GLY A 13 -24.42 -3.40 3.99
N LYS A 14 -24.37 -2.06 4.10
CA LYS A 14 -23.24 -1.25 3.68
C LYS A 14 -22.10 -1.38 4.69
N VAL A 15 -20.91 -1.65 4.17
CA VAL A 15 -19.70 -1.75 4.98
C VAL A 15 -19.08 -0.36 5.11
N VAL A 16 -18.86 0.07 6.34
CA VAL A 16 -18.23 1.34 6.72
C VAL A 16 -16.91 1.04 7.42
N THR A 17 -15.84 1.67 6.91
CA THR A 17 -14.52 1.64 7.53
C THR A 17 -14.24 3.03 8.09
N SER A 18 -14.00 3.13 9.38
CA SER A 18 -13.75 4.41 10.05
C SER A 18 -12.90 4.20 11.31
N THR A 19 -12.52 5.29 11.96
CA THR A 19 -11.72 5.31 13.19
C THR A 19 -12.56 5.78 14.37
N MET A 20 -12.23 5.31 15.57
CA MET A 20 -12.91 5.70 16.81
C MET A 20 -11.94 5.67 18.00
N ASP A 21 -12.03 6.68 18.85
CA ASP A 21 -11.35 6.70 20.15
C ASP A 21 -12.04 5.76 21.14
N ALA A 22 -11.28 4.84 21.73
CA ALA A 22 -11.80 3.92 22.73
C ALA A 22 -10.69 3.50 23.71
N ALA A 23 -11.07 3.04 24.91
CA ALA A 23 -10.10 2.53 25.88
C ALA A 23 -9.68 1.08 25.58
N SER A 24 -10.53 0.30 24.90
CA SER A 24 -10.25 -1.09 24.52
C SER A 24 -11.01 -1.50 23.25
N GLN A 25 -10.58 -2.60 22.62
CA GLN A 25 -11.30 -3.22 21.48
C GLN A 25 -12.74 -3.61 21.85
N ARG A 26 -12.97 -4.00 23.12
CA ARG A 26 -14.30 -4.34 23.64
C ARG A 26 -15.22 -3.11 23.67
N ASP A 27 -14.67 -1.94 23.99
CA ASP A 27 -15.42 -0.68 24.01
C ASP A 27 -15.82 -0.25 22.59
N VAL A 28 -14.93 -0.43 21.61
CA VAL A 28 -15.24 -0.24 20.18
C VAL A 28 -16.39 -1.15 19.76
N ALA A 29 -16.32 -2.45 20.10
CA ALA A 29 -17.37 -3.40 19.75
C ALA A 29 -18.72 -3.04 20.39
N THR A 30 -18.72 -2.61 21.66
CA THR A 30 -19.93 -2.17 22.38
C THR A 30 -20.51 -0.91 21.75
N ALA A 31 -19.68 0.08 21.42
CA ALA A 31 -20.11 1.32 20.78
C ALA A 31 -20.71 1.07 19.37
N LEU A 32 -20.14 0.15 18.59
CA LEU A 32 -20.65 -0.22 17.27
C LEU A 32 -21.97 -0.99 17.36
N ARG A 33 -22.12 -1.91 18.32
CA ARG A 33 -23.39 -2.61 18.58
C ARG A 33 -24.49 -1.66 19.05
N ALA A 34 -24.17 -0.69 19.92
CA ALA A 34 -25.12 0.33 20.38
C ALA A 34 -25.65 1.20 19.23
N LYS A 35 -24.83 1.40 18.18
CA LYS A 35 -25.21 2.08 16.93
C LYS A 35 -25.94 1.16 15.94
N GLY A 36 -26.25 -0.07 16.31
CA GLY A 36 -26.92 -1.05 15.46
C GLY A 36 -26.06 -1.56 14.29
N MET A 37 -24.74 -1.40 14.36
CA MET A 37 -23.79 -1.88 13.36
C MET A 37 -23.22 -3.24 13.76
N PHE A 38 -23.06 -4.11 12.76
CA PHE A 38 -22.40 -5.41 12.90
C PHE A 38 -20.90 -5.26 12.69
N VAL A 39 -20.12 -5.58 13.71
CA VAL A 39 -18.65 -5.52 13.64
C VAL A 39 -18.15 -6.62 12.72
N ALA A 40 -17.43 -6.26 11.65
CA ALA A 40 -16.74 -7.21 10.79
C ALA A 40 -15.27 -7.37 11.19
N GLU A 41 -14.61 -6.27 11.57
CA GLU A 41 -13.20 -6.27 11.96
C GLU A 41 -12.92 -5.07 12.88
N ILE A 42 -12.12 -5.26 13.93
CA ILE A 42 -11.59 -4.15 14.75
C ILE A 42 -10.08 -4.33 14.82
N LYS A 43 -9.35 -3.37 14.25
CA LYS A 43 -7.90 -3.29 14.32
C LYS A 43 -7.51 -2.45 15.52
N GLU A 44 -6.58 -2.98 16.29
CA GLU A 44 -5.99 -2.29 17.42
C GLU A 44 -5.37 -0.95 16.99
N PRO A 45 -5.27 0.01 17.91
CA PRO A 45 -4.61 1.27 17.66
C PRO A 45 -3.20 0.91 17.28
N LYS A 46 -2.68 1.54 16.22
CA LYS A 46 -1.30 1.36 15.79
C LYS A 46 -0.36 1.97 16.84
N SER A 47 -0.26 1.32 18.00
CA SER A 47 0.68 1.64 19.06
C SER A 47 2.00 0.98 18.67
N GLY A 48 2.92 1.78 18.15
CA GLY A 48 4.35 1.54 18.30
C GLY A 48 5.14 0.96 17.12
N LEU A 49 4.56 0.24 16.14
CA LEU A 49 5.38 -0.38 15.08
C LEU A 49 4.63 -0.64 13.76
N SER A 50 3.69 0.24 13.43
CA SER A 50 3.00 0.22 12.13
C SER A 50 2.70 1.63 11.63
N MET A 51 3.59 2.58 11.96
CA MET A 51 3.91 3.58 10.95
C MET A 51 4.38 2.80 9.72
N ASP A 52 4.10 3.30 8.52
CA ASP A 52 4.98 3.02 7.41
C ASP A 52 6.40 3.15 7.93
N ILE A 53 7.09 2.04 8.21
CA ILE A 53 8.54 2.06 8.30
C ILE A 53 8.91 2.30 6.85
N LYS A 54 8.82 3.57 6.43
CA LYS A 54 9.60 4.10 5.33
C LYS A 54 11.00 3.81 5.80
N MET A 55 11.52 2.65 5.40
CA MET A 55 12.93 2.36 5.55
C MET A 55 13.65 3.62 5.09
N PRO A 56 14.65 4.10 5.84
CA PRO A 56 15.35 5.31 5.48
C PRO A 56 15.64 5.29 3.98
N ALA A 57 15.29 6.34 3.23
CA ALA A 57 15.22 6.30 1.76
C ALA A 57 16.53 5.85 1.07
N TRP A 58 17.64 5.85 1.81
CA TRP A 58 18.94 5.33 1.38
C TRP A 58 19.05 3.80 1.43
N LEU A 59 18.33 3.12 2.33
CA LEU A 59 18.38 1.65 2.50
C LEU A 59 17.66 0.89 1.38
N ASP A 60 16.63 1.51 0.80
CA ASP A 60 15.80 0.93 -0.25
C ASP A 60 16.13 1.51 -1.64
N LYS A 61 17.22 2.27 -1.74
CA LYS A 61 17.70 2.82 -3.01
C LYS A 61 18.15 1.68 -3.94
N PRO A 62 17.78 1.72 -5.24
CA PRO A 62 18.31 0.79 -6.22
C PRO A 62 19.84 0.91 -6.29
N GLY A 63 20.51 -0.24 -6.18
CA GLY A 63 21.96 -0.33 -6.35
C GLY A 63 22.35 -0.53 -7.81
N PHE A 64 23.65 -0.57 -8.08
CA PHE A 64 24.17 -0.77 -9.43
C PHE A 64 23.67 -2.05 -10.12
N ARG A 65 23.56 -3.15 -9.35
CA ARG A 65 23.04 -4.43 -9.84
C ARG A 65 21.58 -4.32 -10.27
N ASP A 66 20.75 -3.64 -9.48
CA ASP A 66 19.32 -3.47 -9.78
C ASP A 66 19.12 -2.69 -11.08
N ILE A 67 19.92 -1.63 -11.27
CA ILE A 67 19.92 -0.81 -12.48
C ILE A 67 20.37 -1.64 -13.70
N THR A 68 21.43 -2.45 -13.55
CA THR A 68 21.95 -3.29 -14.63
C THR A 68 20.92 -4.33 -15.09
N ILE A 69 20.23 -4.98 -14.13
CA ILE A 69 19.17 -5.95 -14.42
C ILE A 69 18.01 -5.25 -15.13
N PHE A 70 17.55 -4.11 -14.60
CA PHE A 70 16.51 -3.30 -15.22
C PHE A 70 16.86 -2.94 -16.66
N SER A 71 18.05 -2.39 -16.93
CA SER A 71 18.45 -1.97 -18.28
C SER A 71 18.44 -3.13 -19.28
N ARG A 72 18.87 -4.33 -18.86
CA ARG A 72 18.84 -5.53 -19.71
C ARG A 72 17.42 -5.98 -20.00
N GLN A 73 16.57 -6.04 -18.97
CA GLN A 73 15.18 -6.44 -19.11
C GLN A 73 14.39 -5.43 -19.95
N PHE A 74 14.60 -4.14 -19.74
CA PHE A 74 14.00 -3.08 -20.53
C PHE A 74 14.41 -3.16 -22.00
N ALA A 75 15.69 -3.31 -22.31
CA ALA A 75 16.15 -3.51 -23.68
C ALA A 75 15.49 -4.73 -24.34
N THR A 76 15.37 -5.84 -23.61
CA THR A 76 14.74 -7.07 -24.12
C THR A 76 13.26 -6.84 -24.48
N VAL A 77 12.51 -6.20 -23.58
CA VAL A 77 11.08 -5.97 -23.75
C VAL A 77 10.81 -4.94 -24.86
N ILE A 78 11.60 -3.88 -24.93
CA ILE A 78 11.51 -2.87 -26.00
C ILE A 78 11.86 -3.48 -27.36
N ASN A 79 12.91 -4.30 -27.45
CA ASN A 79 13.28 -4.98 -28.69
C ASN A 79 12.22 -6.00 -29.14
N ALA A 80 11.42 -6.54 -28.21
CA ALA A 80 10.25 -7.37 -28.52
C ALA A 80 9.05 -6.55 -29.04
N GLY A 81 9.16 -5.22 -29.14
CA GLY A 81 8.15 -4.34 -29.70
C GLY A 81 7.06 -3.92 -28.70
N LEU A 82 7.27 -4.13 -27.40
CA LEU A 82 6.29 -3.69 -26.40
C LEU A 82 6.32 -2.16 -26.24
N PRO A 83 5.14 -1.51 -26.10
CA PRO A 83 5.05 -0.08 -25.79
C PRO A 83 5.87 0.28 -24.54
N VAL A 84 6.47 1.47 -24.55
CA VAL A 84 7.34 1.96 -23.45
C VAL A 84 6.61 1.97 -22.11
N VAL A 85 5.39 2.52 -22.06
CA VAL A 85 4.57 2.58 -20.84
C VAL A 85 4.26 1.19 -20.29
N GLN A 86 3.95 0.23 -21.17
CA GLN A 86 3.69 -1.16 -20.79
C GLN A 86 4.95 -1.84 -20.26
N SER A 87 6.09 -1.60 -20.92
CA SER A 87 7.40 -2.10 -20.52
C SER A 87 7.76 -1.62 -19.10
N LEU A 88 7.60 -0.32 -18.84
CA LEU A 88 7.82 0.27 -17.51
C LEU A 88 6.87 -0.34 -16.45
N ALA A 89 5.60 -0.55 -16.78
CA ALA A 89 4.64 -1.16 -15.86
C ALA A 89 4.98 -2.62 -15.51
N ILE A 90 5.47 -3.40 -16.47
CA ILE A 90 5.91 -4.78 -16.27
C ILE A 90 7.14 -4.80 -15.34
N LEU A 91 8.15 -3.99 -15.64
CA LEU A 91 9.39 -3.95 -14.86
C LEU A 91 9.19 -3.37 -13.46
N GLN A 92 8.27 -2.41 -13.29
CA GLN A 92 7.87 -1.91 -12.00
C GLN A 92 7.30 -3.03 -11.11
N LYS A 93 6.47 -3.93 -11.67
CA LYS A 93 5.91 -5.06 -10.91
C LYS A 93 6.98 -6.10 -10.53
N GLN A 94 8.02 -6.24 -11.35
CA GLN A 94 9.08 -7.23 -11.16
C GLN A 94 10.25 -6.75 -10.30
N ALA A 95 10.37 -5.44 -10.03
CA ALA A 95 11.46 -4.92 -9.23
C ALA A 95 11.40 -5.43 -7.77
N ASP A 96 12.52 -5.84 -7.21
CA ASP A 96 12.57 -6.37 -5.85
C ASP A 96 12.44 -5.27 -4.79
N LYS A 97 13.15 -4.16 -4.99
CA LYS A 97 13.21 -3.03 -4.06
C LYS A 97 12.05 -2.06 -4.24
N GLN A 98 11.47 -1.60 -3.13
CA GLN A 98 10.34 -0.69 -3.19
C GLN A 98 10.76 0.68 -3.77
N GLY A 99 11.98 1.14 -3.49
CA GLY A 99 12.54 2.37 -4.07
C GLY A 99 12.70 2.30 -5.60
N MET A 100 12.93 1.11 -6.17
CA MET A 100 12.94 0.92 -7.62
C MET A 100 11.52 0.97 -8.19
N LYS A 101 10.54 0.34 -7.51
CA LYS A 101 9.13 0.40 -7.91
C LYS A 101 8.60 1.82 -7.93
N ASP A 102 8.95 2.62 -6.92
CA ASP A 102 8.53 4.00 -6.80
C ASP A 102 9.16 4.88 -7.90
N ALA A 103 10.46 4.69 -8.17
CA ALA A 103 11.15 5.40 -9.25
C ALA A 103 10.55 5.09 -10.63
N LEU A 104 10.34 3.81 -10.93
CA LEU A 104 9.72 3.38 -12.18
C LEU A 104 8.27 3.85 -12.32
N GLY A 105 7.52 3.88 -11.21
CA GLY A 105 6.16 4.42 -11.20
C GLY A 105 6.11 5.91 -11.56
N LYS A 106 7.05 6.70 -11.05
CA LYS A 106 7.19 8.12 -11.42
C LYS A 106 7.50 8.28 -12.90
N ILE A 107 8.55 7.61 -13.38
CA ILE A 107 8.98 7.68 -14.78
C ILE A 107 7.84 7.26 -15.72
N ARG A 108 7.11 6.20 -15.37
CA ARG A 108 5.97 5.75 -16.17
C ARG A 108 4.89 6.83 -16.28
N ASN A 109 4.52 7.45 -15.17
CA ASN A 109 3.51 8.51 -15.16
C ASN A 109 3.98 9.74 -15.96
N ASP A 110 5.27 10.08 -15.87
CA ASP A 110 5.86 11.19 -16.62
C ASP A 110 5.87 10.94 -18.14
N VAL A 111 5.90 9.67 -18.58
CA VAL A 111 5.85 9.27 -20.00
C VAL A 111 4.42 9.10 -20.51
N GLU A 112 3.48 8.78 -19.62
CA GLU A 112 2.05 8.62 -19.95
C GLU A 112 1.35 9.97 -20.13
N THR A 113 1.91 11.04 -19.57
CA THR A 113 1.42 12.43 -19.64
C THR A 113 2.07 13.19 -20.79
#